data_AF-A0A3E3HZ91-F1
#
_entry.id   AF-A0A3E3HZ91-F1
#
_cell.length_a   1.000
_cell.length_b   1.000
_cell.length_c   1.000
_cell.angle_alpha   90.00
_cell.angle_beta   90.00
_cell.angle_gamma   90.00
#
_symmetry.space_group_name_H-M   'P 1'
#
loop_
_entity.id
_entity.type
_entity.pdbx_description
1 polymer ?
#
loop_
_entity_poly.entity_id
_entity_poly.type
_entity_poly.pdbx_seq_one_letter_code
_entity_poly.pdbx_strand_id
1 'polypeptide(L)'
;MAFLPLILLGLYCVYSENIGEKEKQRSICFLVIGFTGVLQSHILSFEMIVLFTGIICIIFIKKTFRRCTLFILLKSVFITILINLWFLVPLLDFMGENLVINDNNRAINNVYWIQKAGLNITQLFISTFNKSDMPLGIGWVFVLTLFCVIYKIIIINNIDKEELLCFFLSLLSLLLTLKVFPYDFLCDKMGKYSILITNLQFPWRFLTLASLFLTWLTCVLVKSMSNNRYYLKKVVCFFGILLLSQLVYFEGTVIKNSDLVCVYDTLGYSSFPENGFEYMPTDTEVTKLNKTLSYSNNKILIKAFSQKYNEITVDVENTDSENGFIDVPLIYYKGYKAVDTSLGKEFETGYGKNNVMRVIIPANYLGTINLYFEEQWYWRMAEFISVFTLLIIVSYISFIKCRRIF
;
A
#
# COMPACT_ATOMS: atom_id res chain seq x y z
N MET A 1 -7.68 -3.20 -4.62
CA MET A 1 -8.48 -3.29 -5.86
C MET A 1 -9.94 -2.89 -5.68
N ALA A 2 -10.65 -3.37 -4.64
CA ALA A 2 -12.10 -3.12 -4.46
C ALA A 2 -12.52 -1.63 -4.47
N PHE A 3 -11.65 -0.73 -4.00
CA PHE A 3 -11.93 0.70 -3.93
C PHE A 3 -11.56 1.50 -5.20
N LEU A 4 -10.77 0.93 -6.11
CA LEU A 4 -10.34 1.61 -7.34
C LEU A 4 -11.51 1.98 -8.27
N PRO A 5 -12.54 1.13 -8.47
CA PRO A 5 -13.72 1.50 -9.25
C PRO A 5 -14.46 2.73 -8.70
N LEU A 6 -14.45 2.95 -7.38
CA LEU A 6 -15.08 4.14 -6.78
C LEU A 6 -14.33 5.42 -7.14
N ILE A 7 -12.99 5.37 -7.16
CA ILE A 7 -12.17 6.50 -7.61
C ILE A 7 -12.46 6.80 -9.07
N LEU A 8 -12.47 5.77 -9.92
CA LEU A 8 -12.79 5.92 -11.34
C LEU A 8 -14.18 6.50 -11.56
N LEU A 9 -15.19 5.99 -10.85
CA LEU A 9 -16.56 6.50 -10.89
C LEU A 9 -16.62 7.97 -10.44
N GLY A 10 -15.94 8.32 -9.35
CA GLY A 10 -15.85 9.69 -8.86
C GLY A 10 -15.26 10.65 -9.91
N LEU A 11 -14.13 10.28 -10.52
CA LEU A 11 -13.50 11.07 -11.58
C LEU A 11 -14.39 11.17 -12.83
N TYR A 12 -15.03 10.07 -13.23
CA TYR A 12 -15.99 10.07 -14.33
C TYR A 12 -17.15 11.05 -14.08
N CYS A 13 -17.71 11.04 -12.86
CA CYS A 13 -18.77 11.96 -12.46
C CYS A 13 -18.34 13.44 -12.51
N VAL A 14 -17.09 13.72 -12.14
CA VAL A 14 -16.53 15.08 -12.14
C VAL A 14 -16.33 15.63 -13.56
N TYR A 15 -15.79 14.80 -14.47
CA TYR A 15 -15.40 15.26 -15.81
C TYR A 15 -16.47 15.12 -16.89
N SER A 16 -17.51 14.30 -16.64
CA SER A 16 -18.62 14.13 -17.58
C SER A 16 -19.57 15.32 -17.56
N GLU A 17 -19.94 15.80 -18.75
CA GLU A 17 -20.74 17.01 -18.94
C GLU A 17 -22.25 16.74 -18.77
N ASN A 18 -22.69 15.51 -19.01
CA ASN A 18 -24.09 15.10 -18.98
C ASN A 18 -24.63 14.84 -17.56
N ILE A 19 -23.82 15.10 -16.54
CA ILE A 19 -24.12 14.78 -15.15
C ILE A 19 -24.56 16.04 -14.41
N GLY A 20 -25.73 15.96 -13.76
CA GLY A 20 -26.31 17.06 -13.00
C GLY A 20 -25.46 17.43 -11.77
N GLU A 21 -25.63 18.67 -11.28
CA GLU A 21 -24.82 19.20 -10.17
C GLU A 21 -24.90 18.36 -8.89
N LYS A 22 -26.06 17.76 -8.59
CA LYS A 22 -26.24 16.88 -7.42
C LYS A 22 -25.38 15.62 -7.50
N GLU A 23 -25.21 15.05 -8.69
CA GLU A 23 -24.37 13.86 -8.89
C GLU A 23 -22.90 14.23 -8.90
N LYS A 24 -22.55 15.41 -9.42
CA LYS A 24 -21.20 15.98 -9.26
C LYS A 24 -20.84 16.19 -7.78
N GLN A 25 -21.77 16.61 -6.93
CA GLN A 25 -21.52 16.70 -5.49
C GLN A 25 -21.37 15.33 -4.83
N ARG A 26 -22.12 14.31 -5.28
CA ARG A 26 -21.97 12.92 -4.80
C ARG A 26 -20.61 12.31 -5.15
N SER A 27 -19.94 12.80 -6.19
CA SER A 27 -18.59 12.36 -6.53
C SER A 27 -17.59 12.52 -5.38
N ILE A 28 -17.79 13.50 -4.49
CA ILE A 28 -16.98 13.69 -3.28
C ILE A 28 -17.00 12.42 -2.42
N CYS A 29 -18.17 11.80 -2.23
CA CYS A 29 -18.29 10.58 -1.43
C CYS A 29 -17.55 9.42 -2.09
N PHE A 30 -17.67 9.25 -3.41
CA PHE A 30 -16.98 8.19 -4.14
C PHE A 30 -15.45 8.36 -4.09
N LEU A 31 -14.96 9.59 -4.27
CA LEU A 31 -13.54 9.89 -4.19
C LEU A 31 -13.00 9.68 -2.78
N VAL A 32 -13.69 10.20 -1.74
CA VAL A 32 -13.25 10.05 -0.34
C VAL A 32 -13.21 8.59 0.09
N ILE A 33 -14.28 7.81 -0.17
CA ILE A 33 -14.32 6.38 0.18
C ILE A 33 -13.28 5.61 -0.64
N GLY A 34 -13.16 5.91 -1.93
CA GLY A 34 -12.20 5.29 -2.82
C GLY A 34 -10.76 5.49 -2.34
N PHE A 35 -10.33 6.74 -2.19
CA PHE A 35 -8.96 7.06 -1.76
C PHE A 35 -8.66 6.60 -0.34
N THR A 36 -9.59 6.78 0.61
CA THR A 36 -9.44 6.28 1.98
C THR A 36 -9.28 4.76 1.99
N GLY A 37 -10.13 4.03 1.26
CA GLY A 37 -10.07 2.58 1.21
C GLY A 37 -8.78 2.07 0.59
N VAL A 38 -8.27 2.71 -0.46
CA VAL A 38 -6.95 2.35 -1.05
C VAL A 38 -5.82 2.64 -0.06
N LEU A 39 -5.81 3.84 0.55
CA LEU A 39 -4.78 4.26 1.51
C LEU A 39 -4.68 3.30 2.70
N GLN A 40 -5.82 2.92 3.27
CA GLN A 40 -5.92 2.00 4.41
C GLN A 40 -5.63 0.53 4.04
N SER A 41 -5.66 0.19 2.75
CA SER A 41 -5.36 -1.18 2.30
C SER A 41 -3.90 -1.36 1.93
N HIS A 42 -3.33 -0.41 1.17
CA HIS A 42 -1.99 -0.54 0.62
C HIS A 42 -1.46 0.81 0.12
N ILE A 43 -0.47 1.38 0.80
CA ILE A 43 0.07 2.72 0.53
C ILE A 43 0.65 2.88 -0.88
N LEU A 44 1.35 1.87 -1.41
CA LEU A 44 1.92 1.96 -2.75
C LEU A 44 0.84 1.96 -3.83
N SER A 45 -0.29 1.28 -3.58
CA SER A 45 -1.45 1.38 -4.49
C SER A 45 -2.09 2.75 -4.44
N PHE A 46 -2.06 3.42 -3.30
CA PHE A 46 -2.50 4.81 -3.16
C PHE A 46 -1.61 5.76 -3.96
N GLU A 47 -0.29 5.64 -3.86
CA GLU A 47 0.65 6.45 -4.65
C GLU A 47 0.43 6.28 -6.16
N MET A 48 0.31 5.03 -6.63
CA MET A 48 0.06 4.75 -8.05
C MET A 48 -1.25 5.36 -8.54
N ILE A 49 -2.36 5.23 -7.80
CA ILE A 49 -3.65 5.80 -8.25
C ILE A 49 -3.67 7.33 -8.16
N VAL A 50 -2.94 7.93 -7.20
CA VAL A 50 -2.76 9.38 -7.13
C VAL A 50 -2.00 9.89 -8.37
N LEU A 51 -0.93 9.19 -8.78
CA LEU A 51 -0.19 9.50 -10.00
C LEU A 51 -1.09 9.46 -11.25
N PHE A 52 -1.87 8.39 -11.42
CA PHE A 52 -2.80 8.28 -12.55
C PHE A 52 -3.94 9.30 -12.49
N THR A 53 -4.42 9.63 -11.29
CA THR A 53 -5.41 10.70 -11.11
C THR A 53 -4.81 12.05 -11.53
N GLY A 54 -3.55 12.31 -11.18
CA GLY A 54 -2.80 13.50 -11.64
C GLY A 54 -2.72 13.56 -13.16
N ILE A 55 -2.39 12.44 -13.83
CA ILE A 55 -2.36 12.34 -15.29
C ILE A 55 -3.74 12.66 -15.90
N ILE A 56 -4.82 12.11 -15.33
CA ILE A 56 -6.19 12.41 -15.78
C ILE A 56 -6.50 13.91 -15.60
N CYS A 57 -6.13 14.49 -14.47
CA CYS A 57 -6.28 15.93 -14.21
C CYS A 57 -5.51 16.80 -15.22
N ILE A 58 -4.33 16.36 -15.68
CA ILE A 58 -3.52 17.03 -16.71
C ILE A 58 -4.16 16.90 -18.09
N ILE A 59 -4.64 15.70 -18.46
CA ILE A 59 -5.35 15.50 -19.74
C ILE A 59 -6.58 16.41 -19.81
N PHE A 60 -7.29 16.54 -18.69
CA PHE A 60 -8.46 17.39 -18.58
C PHE A 60 -8.18 18.79 -18.01
N ILE A 61 -6.96 19.34 -18.15
CA ILE A 61 -6.51 20.55 -17.45
C ILE A 61 -7.50 21.72 -17.50
N LYS A 62 -8.09 21.98 -18.68
CA LYS A 62 -9.08 23.05 -18.89
C LYS A 62 -10.37 22.84 -18.08
N LYS A 63 -10.77 21.58 -17.86
CA LYS A 63 -11.92 21.21 -17.03
C LYS A 63 -11.55 21.17 -15.55
N THR A 64 -10.34 20.71 -15.23
CA THR A 64 -9.81 20.63 -13.86
C THR A 64 -9.81 21.99 -13.18
N PHE A 65 -9.39 23.05 -13.89
CA PHE A 65 -9.37 24.43 -13.36
C PHE A 65 -10.71 25.17 -13.37
N ARG A 66 -11.82 24.51 -13.72
CA ARG A 66 -13.16 25.12 -13.51
C ARG A 66 -13.43 25.20 -12.02
N ARG A 67 -13.92 26.34 -11.53
CA ARG A 67 -14.16 26.59 -10.09
C ARG A 67 -14.87 25.41 -9.41
N CYS A 68 -16.01 24.97 -9.93
CA CYS A 68 -16.78 23.87 -9.34
C CYS A 68 -15.98 22.56 -9.27
N THR A 69 -15.28 22.20 -10.34
CA THR A 69 -14.48 20.97 -10.42
C THR A 69 -13.30 21.01 -9.44
N LEU A 70 -12.56 22.12 -9.43
CA LEU A 70 -11.42 22.31 -8.55
C LEU A 70 -11.84 22.23 -7.08
N PHE A 71 -12.96 22.87 -6.71
CA PHE A 71 -13.50 22.80 -5.35
C PHE A 71 -13.90 21.37 -4.97
N ILE A 72 -14.51 20.60 -5.88
CA ILE A 72 -14.86 19.20 -5.61
C ILE A 72 -13.60 18.36 -5.35
N LEU A 73 -12.58 18.49 -6.20
CA LEU A 73 -11.33 17.74 -6.05
C LEU A 73 -10.60 18.14 -4.76
N LEU A 74 -10.39 19.44 -4.51
CA LEU A 74 -9.73 19.94 -3.31
C LEU A 74 -10.47 19.54 -2.03
N LYS A 75 -11.81 19.65 -2.03
CA LYS A 75 -12.62 19.22 -0.89
C LYS A 75 -12.51 17.71 -0.66
N SER A 76 -12.46 16.90 -1.72
CA SER A 76 -12.28 15.46 -1.61
C SER A 76 -10.91 15.10 -1.02
N VAL A 77 -9.84 15.76 -1.48
CA VAL A 77 -8.48 15.60 -0.92
C VAL A 77 -8.45 15.99 0.55
N PHE A 78 -8.97 17.17 0.89
CA PHE A 78 -8.98 17.67 2.26
C PHE A 78 -9.72 16.74 3.23
N ILE A 79 -10.93 16.29 2.84
CA ILE A 79 -11.69 15.34 3.66
C ILE A 79 -10.95 14.00 3.80
N THR A 80 -10.35 13.50 2.71
CA THR A 80 -9.58 12.25 2.75
C THR A 80 -8.41 12.36 3.71
N ILE A 81 -7.67 13.47 3.70
CA ILE A 81 -6.56 13.70 4.64
C ILE A 81 -7.10 13.70 6.09
N LEU A 82 -8.13 14.49 6.38
CA LEU A 82 -8.69 14.61 7.73
C LEU A 82 -9.16 13.28 8.31
N ILE A 83 -9.86 12.46 7.51
CA ILE A 83 -10.34 11.13 7.94
C ILE A 83 -9.16 10.18 8.22
N ASN A 84 -8.03 10.36 7.55
CA ASN A 84 -6.89 9.45 7.64
C ASN A 84 -5.75 10.01 8.50
N LEU A 85 -5.93 11.14 9.20
CA LEU A 85 -4.88 11.72 10.05
C LEU A 85 -4.41 10.75 11.14
N TRP A 86 -5.31 9.95 11.71
CA TRP A 86 -5.00 8.93 12.71
C TRP A 86 -3.93 7.92 12.26
N PHE A 87 -3.87 7.65 10.95
CA PHE A 87 -2.89 6.75 10.34
C PHE A 87 -1.70 7.53 9.76
N LEU A 88 -1.97 8.62 9.05
CA LEU A 88 -0.96 9.41 8.36
C LEU A 88 0.03 10.05 9.33
N VAL A 89 -0.42 10.52 10.50
CA VAL A 89 0.45 11.20 11.47
C VAL A 89 1.48 10.24 12.08
N PRO A 90 1.11 9.08 12.66
CA PRO A 90 2.10 8.10 13.12
C PRO A 90 3.02 7.61 12.00
N LEU A 91 2.47 7.36 10.80
CA LEU A 91 3.26 6.91 9.66
C LEU A 91 4.34 7.93 9.29
N LEU A 92 3.97 9.20 9.13
CA LEU A 92 4.92 10.25 8.73
C LEU A 92 5.96 10.53 9.83
N ASP A 93 5.58 10.37 11.10
CA ASP A 93 6.52 10.48 12.22
C ASP A 93 7.59 9.38 12.17
N PHE A 94 7.18 8.13 11.93
CA PHE A 94 8.14 7.02 11.75
C PHE A 94 8.93 7.12 10.45
N MET A 95 8.35 7.65 9.37
CA MET A 95 9.09 7.93 8.14
C MET A 95 10.18 9.01 8.34
N GLY A 96 10.19 9.74 9.46
CA GLY A 96 11.27 10.63 9.83
C GLY A 96 12.47 9.92 10.48
N GLU A 97 12.35 8.65 10.85
CA GLU A 97 13.43 7.88 11.49
C GLU A 97 14.45 7.32 10.49
N ASN A 98 15.60 6.90 11.02
CA ASN A 98 16.66 6.22 10.28
C ASN A 98 16.26 4.77 9.98
N LEU A 99 15.31 4.61 9.08
CA LEU A 99 14.81 3.31 8.62
C LEU A 99 15.42 2.92 7.27
N VAL A 100 15.48 1.61 7.00
CA VAL A 100 15.99 1.04 5.74
C VAL A 100 15.23 1.58 4.50
N ILE A 101 13.96 1.97 4.62
CA ILE A 101 13.18 2.60 3.54
C ILE A 101 13.67 4.00 3.15
N ASN A 102 14.37 4.69 4.05
CA ASN A 102 14.90 6.03 3.84
C ASN A 102 16.38 6.04 3.43
N ASP A 103 17.03 4.87 3.42
CA ASP A 103 18.44 4.76 3.08
C ASP A 103 18.68 4.97 1.57
N ASN A 104 19.46 5.98 1.23
CA ASN A 104 19.84 6.28 -0.15
C ASN A 104 20.76 5.21 -0.73
N ASN A 105 21.54 4.50 0.09
CA ASN A 105 22.41 3.42 -0.39
C ASN A 105 21.59 2.22 -0.84
N ARG A 106 20.48 1.94 -0.14
CA ARG A 106 19.48 1.00 -0.60
C ARG A 106 18.90 1.39 -1.96
N ALA A 107 18.58 2.66 -2.18
CA ALA A 107 18.04 3.11 -3.47
C ALA A 107 19.01 2.76 -4.61
N ILE A 108 20.31 3.05 -4.45
CA ILE A 108 21.38 2.73 -5.42
C ILE A 108 21.48 1.22 -5.69
N ASN A 109 21.50 0.40 -4.64
CA ASN A 109 21.58 -1.06 -4.78
C ASN A 109 20.31 -1.66 -5.39
N ASN A 110 19.14 -1.05 -5.14
CA ASN A 110 17.84 -1.48 -5.65
C ASN A 110 17.46 -0.91 -7.02
N VAL A 111 18.21 0.05 -7.59
CA VAL A 111 17.95 0.58 -8.93
C VAL A 111 17.88 -0.57 -9.94
N TYR A 112 18.87 -1.47 -9.93
CA TYR A 112 18.90 -2.61 -10.86
C TYR A 112 17.81 -3.66 -10.57
N TRP A 113 17.31 -3.73 -9.34
CA TRP A 113 16.28 -4.69 -8.96
C TRP A 113 14.93 -4.35 -9.56
N ILE A 114 14.53 -3.07 -9.58
CA ILE A 114 13.22 -2.69 -10.12
C ILE A 114 13.12 -2.97 -11.63
N GLN A 115 14.18 -2.69 -12.39
CA GLN A 115 14.23 -3.00 -13.83
C GLN A 115 14.18 -4.51 -14.07
N LYS A 116 14.96 -5.29 -13.31
CA LYS A 116 14.99 -6.76 -13.40
C LYS A 116 13.65 -7.39 -13.03
N ALA A 117 12.92 -6.78 -12.09
CA ALA A 117 11.59 -7.17 -11.65
C ALA A 117 10.49 -6.80 -12.65
N GLY A 118 10.75 -6.01 -13.69
CA GLY A 118 9.76 -5.75 -14.73
C GLY A 118 9.30 -7.01 -15.45
N LEU A 119 8.21 -6.91 -16.21
CA LEU A 119 7.67 -8.00 -17.03
C LEU A 119 8.26 -8.00 -18.43
N ASN A 120 8.47 -9.19 -18.98
CA ASN A 120 8.65 -9.36 -20.42
C ASN A 120 7.29 -9.19 -21.11
N ILE A 121 7.28 -8.67 -22.34
CA ILE A 121 6.05 -8.45 -23.11
C ILE A 121 5.25 -9.76 -23.27
N THR A 122 5.94 -10.88 -23.49
CA THR A 122 5.31 -12.20 -23.62
C THR A 122 4.58 -12.63 -22.36
N GLN A 123 5.09 -12.27 -21.16
CA GLN A 123 4.48 -12.63 -19.89
C GLN A 123 3.10 -11.99 -19.67
N LEU A 124 2.83 -10.83 -20.30
CA LEU A 124 1.50 -10.21 -20.25
C LEU A 124 0.40 -11.10 -20.84
N PHE A 125 0.75 -12.00 -21.77
CA PHE A 125 -0.18 -12.89 -22.46
C PHE A 125 -0.22 -14.31 -21.89
N ILE A 126 0.63 -14.63 -20.91
CA ILE A 126 0.69 -15.95 -20.28
C ILE A 126 -0.45 -16.10 -19.28
N SER A 127 -1.11 -17.25 -19.29
CA SER A 127 -2.21 -17.60 -18.36
C SER A 127 -1.91 -18.83 -17.51
N THR A 128 -0.68 -19.33 -17.56
CA THR A 128 -0.22 -20.52 -16.83
C THR A 128 0.62 -20.13 -15.63
N PHE A 129 0.43 -20.82 -14.51
CA PHE A 129 1.36 -20.79 -13.39
C PHE A 129 2.59 -21.66 -13.67
N ASN A 130 3.79 -21.10 -13.53
CA ASN A 130 5.05 -21.85 -13.56
C ASN A 130 5.81 -21.63 -12.26
N LYS A 131 6.49 -22.65 -11.76
CA LYS A 131 7.19 -22.59 -10.47
C LYS A 131 8.29 -21.51 -10.39
N SER A 132 8.92 -21.20 -11.53
CA SER A 132 9.97 -20.17 -11.61
C SER A 132 9.44 -18.74 -11.71
N ASP A 133 8.21 -18.58 -12.20
CA ASP A 133 7.70 -17.29 -12.68
C ASP A 133 6.31 -17.04 -12.10
N MET A 134 6.12 -15.87 -11.47
CA MET A 134 4.79 -15.45 -11.06
C MET A 134 3.87 -15.28 -12.29
N PRO A 135 2.63 -15.77 -12.24
CA PRO A 135 1.69 -15.66 -13.35
C PRO A 135 1.13 -14.24 -13.42
N LEU A 136 1.76 -13.40 -14.24
CA LEU A 136 1.53 -11.95 -14.28
C LEU A 136 0.82 -11.50 -15.58
N GLY A 137 0.01 -12.38 -16.17
CA GLY A 137 -0.75 -12.09 -17.38
C GLY A 137 -2.01 -11.26 -17.12
N ILE A 138 -2.45 -10.52 -18.14
CA ILE A 138 -3.67 -9.69 -18.09
C ILE A 138 -4.95 -10.50 -18.30
N GLY A 139 -4.85 -11.71 -18.84
CA GLY A 139 -5.98 -12.60 -19.10
C GLY A 139 -6.67 -12.40 -20.45
N TRP A 140 -7.35 -13.44 -20.90
CA TRP A 140 -7.79 -13.56 -22.29
C TRP A 140 -8.85 -12.52 -22.68
N VAL A 141 -9.72 -12.11 -21.75
CA VAL A 141 -10.72 -11.06 -22.02
C VAL A 141 -10.04 -9.74 -22.36
N PHE A 142 -9.01 -9.36 -21.60
CA PHE A 142 -8.30 -8.11 -21.84
C PHE A 142 -7.41 -8.19 -23.08
N VAL A 143 -6.84 -9.36 -23.38
CA VAL A 143 -6.14 -9.60 -24.65
C VAL A 143 -7.10 -9.37 -25.84
N LEU A 144 -8.29 -9.99 -25.82
CA LEU A 144 -9.31 -9.77 -26.85
C LEU A 144 -9.75 -8.31 -26.92
N THR A 145 -9.92 -7.66 -25.77
CA THR A 145 -10.27 -6.23 -25.70
C THR A 145 -9.22 -5.38 -26.43
N LEU A 146 -7.93 -5.59 -26.16
CA LEU A 146 -6.84 -4.87 -26.84
C LEU A 146 -6.88 -5.10 -28.35
N PHE A 147 -7.06 -6.35 -28.80
CA PHE A 147 -7.20 -6.66 -30.23
C PHE A 147 -8.38 -5.94 -30.87
N CYS A 148 -9.55 -5.92 -30.22
CA CYS A 148 -10.74 -5.24 -30.73
C CYS A 148 -10.53 -3.73 -30.87
N VAL A 149 -9.89 -3.08 -29.90
CA VAL A 149 -9.59 -1.64 -29.97
C VAL A 149 -8.61 -1.34 -31.10
N ILE A 150 -7.52 -2.11 -31.19
CA ILE A 150 -6.51 -1.94 -32.23
C ILE A 150 -7.13 -2.11 -33.62
N TYR A 151 -7.98 -3.14 -33.79
CA TYR A 151 -8.72 -3.35 -35.03
C TYR A 151 -9.64 -2.15 -35.36
N LYS A 152 -10.39 -1.65 -34.37
CA LYS A 152 -11.27 -0.48 -34.53
C LYS A 152 -10.48 0.79 -34.91
N ILE A 153 -9.30 1.00 -34.34
CA ILE A 153 -8.40 2.13 -34.68
C ILE A 153 -7.87 2.00 -36.10
N ILE A 154 -7.32 0.85 -36.48
CA ILE A 154 -6.59 0.68 -37.75
C ILE A 154 -7.54 0.51 -38.93
N ILE A 155 -8.60 -0.28 -38.79
CA ILE A 155 -9.44 -0.71 -39.92
C ILE A 155 -10.72 0.11 -40.02
N ILE A 156 -11.43 0.30 -38.90
CA ILE A 156 -12.71 1.00 -38.89
C ILE A 156 -12.49 2.52 -38.87
N ASN A 157 -11.39 2.98 -38.27
CA ASN A 157 -11.04 4.39 -38.09
C ASN A 157 -12.16 5.22 -37.46
N ASN A 158 -12.88 4.62 -36.50
CA ASN A 158 -13.98 5.25 -35.79
C ASN A 158 -13.82 4.95 -34.30
N ILE A 159 -13.16 5.83 -33.55
CA ILE A 159 -12.91 5.64 -32.11
C ILE A 159 -13.39 6.86 -31.32
N ASP A 160 -14.14 6.61 -30.26
CA ASP A 160 -14.62 7.66 -29.38
C ASP A 160 -13.49 8.21 -28.50
N LYS A 161 -13.61 9.47 -28.08
CA LYS A 161 -12.63 10.10 -27.18
C LYS A 161 -12.49 9.37 -25.85
N GLU A 162 -13.59 8.80 -25.34
CA GLU A 162 -13.58 7.99 -24.12
C GLU A 162 -12.81 6.69 -24.32
N GLU A 163 -13.04 5.97 -25.43
CA GLU A 163 -12.30 4.75 -25.77
C GLU A 163 -10.80 5.01 -25.93
N LEU A 164 -10.44 6.11 -26.60
CA LEU A 164 -9.04 6.51 -26.77
C LEU A 164 -8.37 6.83 -25.43
N LEU A 165 -9.07 7.50 -24.51
CA LEU A 165 -8.58 7.77 -23.17
C LEU A 165 -8.35 6.46 -22.38
N CYS A 166 -9.33 5.57 -22.37
CA CYS A 166 -9.23 4.29 -21.67
C CYS A 166 -8.09 3.43 -22.24
N PHE A 167 -7.95 3.41 -23.58
CA PHE A 167 -6.86 2.72 -24.25
C PHE A 167 -5.50 3.31 -23.89
N PHE A 168 -5.36 4.65 -23.91
CA PHE A 168 -4.13 5.33 -23.50
C PHE A 168 -3.74 5.02 -22.05
N LEU A 169 -4.67 5.12 -21.11
CA LEU A 169 -4.41 4.83 -19.69
C LEU A 169 -4.06 3.35 -19.47
N SER A 170 -4.75 2.44 -20.16
CA SER A 170 -4.45 1.01 -20.15
C SER A 170 -3.04 0.74 -20.67
N LEU A 171 -2.70 1.29 -21.84
CA LEU A 171 -1.38 1.10 -22.45
C LEU A 171 -0.27 1.68 -21.58
N LEU A 172 -0.47 2.87 -21.01
CA LEU A 172 0.48 3.49 -20.10
C LEU A 172 0.73 2.62 -18.86
N SER A 173 -0.34 2.13 -18.22
CA SER A 173 -0.21 1.24 -17.06
C SER A 173 0.48 -0.08 -17.40
N LEU A 174 0.21 -0.68 -18.57
CA LEU A 174 0.92 -1.87 -19.03
C LEU A 174 2.39 -1.58 -19.32
N LEU A 175 2.70 -0.44 -19.95
CA LEU A 175 4.07 -0.04 -20.25
C LEU A 175 4.90 0.12 -18.97
N LEU A 176 4.33 0.67 -17.91
CA LEU A 176 4.97 0.75 -16.59
C LEU A 176 5.22 -0.64 -15.96
N THR A 177 4.54 -1.70 -16.37
CA THR A 177 4.86 -3.05 -15.87
C THR A 177 6.10 -3.66 -16.52
N LEU A 178 6.53 -3.16 -17.68
CA LEU A 178 7.50 -3.84 -18.54
C LEU A 178 8.95 -3.54 -18.17
N LYS A 179 9.84 -4.51 -18.42
CA LYS A 179 11.31 -4.32 -18.43
C LYS A 179 11.82 -3.40 -19.54
N VAL A 180 10.96 -2.98 -20.46
CA VAL A 180 11.34 -2.03 -21.51
C VAL A 180 11.24 -0.59 -21.01
N PHE A 181 10.41 -0.33 -19.99
CA PHE A 181 10.34 0.98 -19.38
C PHE A 181 11.67 1.29 -18.67
N PRO A 182 12.31 2.44 -18.93
CA PRO A 182 13.68 2.68 -18.52
C PRO A 182 13.77 3.18 -17.07
N TYR A 183 13.47 2.31 -16.10
CA TYR A 183 13.56 2.62 -14.67
C TYR A 183 15.00 2.98 -14.27
N ASP A 184 15.99 2.23 -14.72
CA ASP A 184 17.41 2.50 -14.42
C ASP A 184 17.83 3.92 -14.83
N PHE A 185 17.51 4.31 -16.07
CA PHE A 185 17.82 5.64 -16.58
C PHE A 185 17.11 6.76 -15.80
N LEU A 186 15.85 6.54 -15.39
CA LEU A 186 15.12 7.51 -14.59
C LEU A 186 15.72 7.65 -13.19
N CYS A 187 16.07 6.54 -12.55
CA CYS A 187 16.74 6.53 -11.25
C CYS A 187 18.08 7.27 -11.30
N ASP A 188 18.92 6.98 -12.31
CA ASP A 188 20.21 7.64 -12.51
C ASP A 188 20.07 9.17 -12.67
N LYS A 189 19.04 9.62 -13.40
CA LYS A 189 18.77 11.05 -13.60
C LYS A 189 18.18 11.74 -12.37
N MET A 190 17.41 11.02 -11.56
CA MET A 190 16.74 11.56 -10.38
C MET A 190 17.65 11.63 -9.15
N GLY A 191 18.77 10.92 -9.14
CA GLY A 191 19.75 10.96 -8.05
C GLY A 191 19.11 10.61 -6.70
N LYS A 192 19.09 11.55 -5.75
CA LYS A 192 18.47 11.37 -4.42
C LYS A 192 16.95 11.10 -4.49
N TYR A 193 16.28 11.53 -5.55
CA TYR A 193 14.83 11.30 -5.72
C TYR A 193 14.51 9.93 -6.32
N SER A 194 15.53 9.13 -6.69
CA SER A 194 15.34 7.75 -7.16
C SER A 194 14.57 6.88 -6.16
N ILE A 195 14.63 7.23 -4.87
CA ILE A 195 13.90 6.54 -3.79
C ILE A 195 12.39 6.44 -4.06
N LEU A 196 11.80 7.44 -4.73
CA LEU A 196 10.38 7.44 -5.10
C LEU A 196 10.04 6.34 -6.10
N ILE A 197 10.97 6.02 -6.98
CA ILE A 197 10.81 4.95 -7.97
C ILE A 197 11.14 3.61 -7.33
N THR A 198 12.26 3.51 -6.59
CA THR A 198 12.69 2.24 -6.01
C THR A 198 11.74 1.73 -4.91
N ASN A 199 11.03 2.63 -4.22
CA ASN A 199 10.02 2.27 -3.22
C ASN A 199 8.77 1.61 -3.83
N LEU A 200 8.54 1.73 -5.15
CA LEU A 200 7.50 0.95 -5.82
C LEU A 200 7.82 -0.55 -5.79
N GLN A 201 9.10 -0.92 -5.65
CA GLN A 201 9.70 -2.28 -5.61
C GLN A 201 9.46 -3.13 -6.85
N PHE A 202 8.20 -3.26 -7.26
CA PHE A 202 7.72 -4.27 -8.19
C PHE A 202 6.85 -3.63 -9.29
N PRO A 203 7.35 -3.50 -10.53
CA PRO A 203 6.61 -2.89 -11.63
C PRO A 203 5.29 -3.59 -11.95
N TRP A 204 5.19 -4.91 -11.71
CA TRP A 204 3.95 -5.66 -11.92
C TRP A 204 2.78 -5.18 -11.04
N ARG A 205 3.02 -4.38 -9.99
CA ARG A 205 1.95 -3.72 -9.22
C ARG A 205 1.08 -2.81 -10.11
N PHE A 206 1.61 -2.29 -11.22
CA PHE A 206 0.81 -1.51 -12.19
C PHE A 206 -0.22 -2.36 -12.96
N LEU A 207 -0.13 -3.71 -12.94
CA LEU A 207 -1.21 -4.58 -13.48
C LEU A 207 -2.54 -4.33 -12.77
N THR A 208 -2.51 -3.85 -11.52
CA THR A 208 -3.72 -3.48 -10.78
C THR A 208 -4.46 -2.30 -11.40
N LEU A 209 -3.73 -1.32 -11.93
CA LEU A 209 -4.31 -0.19 -12.66
C LEU A 209 -4.62 -0.57 -14.10
N ALA A 210 -3.79 -1.41 -14.73
CA ALA A 210 -4.06 -1.94 -16.06
C ALA A 210 -5.39 -2.68 -16.11
N SER A 211 -5.64 -3.59 -15.16
CA SER A 211 -6.92 -4.30 -15.06
C SER A 211 -8.11 -3.35 -14.86
N LEU A 212 -7.97 -2.28 -14.06
CA LEU A 212 -9.02 -1.27 -13.88
C LEU A 212 -9.36 -0.57 -15.21
N PHE A 213 -8.35 -0.04 -15.91
CA PHE A 213 -8.57 0.70 -17.16
C PHE A 213 -8.97 -0.20 -18.32
N LEU A 214 -8.43 -1.42 -18.39
CA LEU A 214 -8.84 -2.43 -19.37
C LEU A 214 -10.30 -2.84 -19.15
N THR A 215 -10.73 -3.00 -17.90
CA THR A 215 -12.15 -3.26 -17.59
C THR A 215 -13.04 -2.12 -18.06
N TRP A 216 -12.65 -0.86 -17.78
CA TRP A 216 -13.40 0.30 -18.26
C TRP A 216 -13.46 0.34 -19.80
N LEU A 217 -12.33 0.10 -20.46
CA LEU A 217 -12.22 0.00 -21.91
C LEU A 217 -13.14 -1.09 -22.48
N THR A 218 -13.14 -2.29 -21.90
CA THR A 218 -14.04 -3.39 -22.28
C THR A 218 -15.50 -2.95 -22.17
N CYS A 219 -15.89 -2.29 -21.08
CA CYS A 219 -17.26 -1.81 -20.90
C CYS A 219 -17.68 -0.79 -21.96
N VAL A 220 -16.82 0.18 -22.26
CA VAL A 220 -17.12 1.22 -23.27
C VAL A 220 -17.20 0.59 -24.67
N LEU A 221 -16.27 -0.30 -25.03
CA LEU A 221 -16.29 -0.98 -26.31
C LEU A 221 -17.55 -1.83 -26.50
N VAL A 222 -17.89 -2.66 -25.52
CA VAL A 222 -19.07 -3.53 -25.60
C VAL A 222 -20.32 -2.68 -25.79
N LYS A 223 -20.43 -1.55 -25.09
CA LYS A 223 -21.51 -0.57 -25.27
C LYS A 223 -21.50 0.06 -26.67
N SER A 224 -20.33 0.36 -27.23
CA SER A 224 -20.20 0.94 -28.58
C SER A 224 -20.61 -0.03 -29.70
N MET A 225 -20.43 -1.34 -29.51
CA MET A 225 -20.67 -2.36 -30.55
C MET A 225 -22.15 -2.57 -30.86
N SER A 226 -23.04 -2.43 -29.88
CA SER A 226 -24.48 -2.60 -30.11
C SER A 226 -25.32 -1.96 -29.01
N ASN A 227 -26.34 -1.20 -29.40
CA ASN A 227 -27.39 -0.74 -28.48
C ASN A 227 -28.43 -1.83 -28.18
N ASN A 228 -28.39 -2.97 -28.88
CA ASN A 228 -29.35 -4.05 -28.67
C ASN A 228 -28.95 -4.89 -27.44
N ARG A 229 -29.79 -4.81 -26.40
CA ARG A 229 -29.60 -5.52 -25.12
C ARG A 229 -29.42 -7.03 -25.28
N TYR A 230 -30.01 -7.64 -26.31
CA TYR A 230 -29.86 -9.08 -26.55
C TYR A 230 -28.43 -9.44 -26.98
N TYR A 231 -27.83 -8.67 -27.89
CA TYR A 231 -26.44 -8.89 -28.32
C TYR A 231 -25.46 -8.58 -27.19
N LEU A 232 -25.69 -7.51 -26.42
CA LEU A 232 -24.88 -7.18 -25.25
C LEU A 232 -24.85 -8.34 -24.23
N LYS A 233 -26.00 -8.96 -23.94
CA LYS A 233 -26.07 -10.13 -23.05
C LYS A 233 -25.24 -11.30 -23.57
N LYS A 234 -25.24 -11.56 -24.88
CA LYS A 234 -24.42 -12.62 -25.48
C LYS A 234 -22.93 -12.35 -25.33
N VAL A 235 -22.48 -11.13 -25.59
CA VAL A 235 -21.07 -10.73 -25.44
C VAL A 235 -20.62 -10.84 -23.98
N VAL A 236 -21.45 -10.35 -23.04
CA VAL A 236 -21.16 -10.46 -21.60
C VAL A 236 -21.12 -11.92 -21.15
N CYS A 237 -22.06 -12.76 -21.61
CA CYS A 237 -22.06 -14.19 -21.32
C CYS A 237 -20.81 -14.88 -21.87
N PHE A 238 -20.39 -14.52 -23.09
CA PHE A 238 -19.17 -15.03 -23.70
C PHE A 238 -17.93 -14.66 -22.88
N PHE A 239 -17.79 -13.40 -22.46
CA PHE A 239 -16.70 -12.98 -21.56
C PHE A 239 -16.75 -13.69 -20.21
N GLY A 240 -17.95 -13.90 -19.65
CA GLY A 240 -18.12 -14.68 -18.42
C GLY A 240 -17.60 -16.11 -18.55
N ILE A 241 -17.96 -16.80 -19.65
CA ILE A 241 -17.46 -18.16 -19.95
C ILE A 241 -15.94 -18.14 -20.14
N LEU A 242 -15.40 -17.14 -20.85
CA LEU A 242 -13.97 -17.01 -21.08
C LEU A 242 -13.20 -16.83 -19.76
N LEU A 243 -13.69 -15.97 -18.87
CA LEU A 243 -13.10 -15.78 -17.53
C LEU A 243 -13.16 -17.06 -16.70
N LEU A 244 -14.30 -17.74 -16.67
CA LEU A 244 -14.44 -19.02 -15.97
C LEU A 244 -13.47 -20.07 -16.52
N SER A 245 -13.33 -20.16 -17.85
CA SER A 245 -12.39 -21.08 -18.49
C SER A 245 -10.93 -20.77 -18.12
N GLN A 246 -10.57 -19.48 -18.08
CA GLN A 246 -9.24 -19.05 -17.69
C GLN A 246 -8.97 -19.34 -16.20
N LEU A 247 -9.96 -19.13 -15.32
CA LEU A 247 -9.83 -19.44 -13.89
C LEU A 247 -9.60 -20.94 -13.67
N VAL A 248 -10.41 -21.79 -14.29
CA VAL A 248 -10.26 -23.25 -14.19
C VAL A 248 -8.91 -23.70 -14.74
N TYR A 249 -8.48 -23.16 -15.88
CA TYR A 249 -7.18 -23.48 -16.46
C TYR A 249 -6.03 -23.04 -15.55
N PHE A 250 -6.11 -21.81 -15.01
CA PHE A 250 -5.12 -21.27 -14.10
C PHE A 250 -4.99 -22.12 -12.83
N GLU A 251 -6.10 -22.40 -12.14
CA GLU A 251 -6.11 -23.27 -10.96
C GLU A 251 -5.56 -24.66 -11.27
N GLY A 252 -5.93 -25.24 -12.42
CA GLY A 252 -5.37 -26.52 -12.87
C GLY A 252 -3.85 -26.48 -13.02
N THR A 253 -3.29 -25.38 -13.53
CA THR A 253 -1.83 -25.20 -13.63
C THR A 253 -1.16 -24.99 -12.27
N VAL A 254 -1.82 -24.28 -11.34
CA VAL A 254 -1.33 -24.12 -9.97
C VAL A 254 -1.26 -25.48 -9.30
N ILE A 255 -2.35 -26.24 -9.27
CA ILE A 255 -2.41 -27.57 -8.66
C ILE A 255 -1.36 -28.52 -9.25
N LYS A 256 -1.14 -28.46 -10.57
CA LYS A 256 -0.17 -29.32 -11.26
C LYS A 256 1.29 -28.96 -10.96
N ASN A 257 1.60 -27.67 -10.84
CA ASN A 257 2.97 -27.17 -10.80
C ASN A 257 3.42 -26.71 -9.40
N SER A 258 2.52 -26.66 -8.42
CA SER A 258 2.84 -26.34 -7.02
C SER A 258 3.30 -27.58 -6.25
N ASP A 259 4.31 -27.43 -5.41
CA ASP A 259 4.66 -28.46 -4.43
C ASP A 259 3.64 -28.47 -3.29
N LEU A 260 3.28 -29.65 -2.79
CA LEU A 260 2.50 -29.78 -1.57
C LEU A 260 3.40 -29.51 -0.37
N VAL A 261 3.23 -28.35 0.27
CA VAL A 261 3.90 -28.02 1.53
C VAL A 261 2.94 -28.30 2.68
N CYS A 262 3.28 -29.28 3.52
CA CYS A 262 2.55 -29.55 4.74
C CYS A 262 3.17 -28.75 5.89
N VAL A 263 2.43 -27.80 6.44
CA VAL A 263 2.87 -26.99 7.59
C VAL A 263 2.36 -27.68 8.86
N TYR A 264 3.28 -28.33 9.57
CA TYR A 264 2.95 -29.12 10.77
C TYR A 264 2.90 -28.30 12.06
N ASP A 265 3.54 -27.13 12.10
CA ASP A 265 3.53 -26.23 13.26
C ASP A 265 3.83 -24.79 12.82
N THR A 266 3.30 -23.82 13.55
CA THR A 266 3.57 -22.38 13.43
C THR A 266 5.06 -22.05 13.61
N LEU A 267 5.81 -22.87 14.37
CA LEU A 267 7.25 -22.72 14.59
C LEU A 267 8.11 -23.09 13.37
N GLY A 268 7.63 -24.00 12.50
CA GLY A 268 8.33 -24.41 11.28
C GLY A 268 8.17 -23.40 10.13
N TYR A 269 7.28 -22.44 10.28
CA TYR A 269 7.12 -21.31 9.37
C TYR A 269 7.90 -20.14 9.96
N SER A 270 9.15 -19.94 9.53
CA SER A 270 9.86 -18.70 9.83
C SER A 270 9.02 -17.55 9.28
N SER A 271 8.31 -16.86 10.18
CA SER A 271 7.44 -15.73 9.81
C SER A 271 8.24 -14.49 9.41
N PHE A 272 9.57 -14.60 9.32
CA PHE A 272 10.43 -13.63 8.65
C PHE A 272 10.36 -13.93 7.16
N PRO A 273 9.55 -13.21 6.37
CA PRO A 273 9.68 -13.31 4.94
C PRO A 273 11.07 -12.74 4.60
N GLU A 274 11.71 -13.25 3.54
CA GLU A 274 12.92 -12.62 2.99
C GLU A 274 12.68 -11.17 2.51
N ASN A 275 11.43 -10.69 2.59
CA ASN A 275 10.93 -9.36 2.27
C ASN A 275 10.19 -8.78 3.49
N GLY A 276 10.21 -7.45 3.71
CA GLY A 276 9.52 -6.83 4.85
C GLY A 276 10.41 -6.06 5.83
N PHE A 277 11.72 -5.98 5.58
CA PHE A 277 12.69 -5.29 6.45
C PHE A 277 12.75 -3.78 6.23
N GLU A 278 11.88 -3.22 5.39
CA GLU A 278 11.93 -1.82 4.99
C GLU A 278 11.77 -0.85 6.16
N TYR A 279 11.01 -1.26 7.16
CA TYR A 279 10.74 -0.46 8.34
C TYR A 279 11.66 -0.81 9.51
N MET A 280 12.72 -1.59 9.31
CA MET A 280 13.74 -1.78 10.33
C MET A 280 14.69 -0.58 10.39
N PRO A 281 15.28 -0.28 11.56
CA PRO A 281 16.38 0.67 11.65
C PRO A 281 17.53 0.28 10.70
N THR A 282 18.22 1.27 10.13
CA THR A 282 19.39 1.04 9.27
C THR A 282 20.45 0.22 10.00
N ASP A 283 21.23 -0.57 9.25
CA ASP A 283 22.30 -1.45 9.78
C ASP A 283 21.84 -2.61 10.69
N THR A 284 20.54 -2.92 10.70
CA THR A 284 20.02 -4.11 11.41
C THR A 284 20.32 -5.39 10.64
N GLU A 285 21.09 -6.30 11.24
CA GLU A 285 21.36 -7.63 10.71
C GLU A 285 20.35 -8.66 11.20
N VAL A 286 19.37 -9.01 10.35
CA VAL A 286 18.26 -9.91 10.69
C VAL A 286 18.74 -11.28 11.17
N THR A 287 19.78 -11.83 10.56
CA THR A 287 20.36 -13.14 10.89
C THR A 287 21.04 -13.18 12.27
N LYS A 288 21.39 -12.00 12.81
CA LYS A 288 22.02 -11.85 14.14
C LYS A 288 21.02 -11.42 15.21
N LEU A 289 19.72 -11.30 14.88
CA LEU A 289 18.69 -11.03 15.89
C LEU A 289 18.55 -12.24 16.80
N ASN A 290 18.91 -12.06 18.06
CA ASN A 290 18.82 -13.10 19.07
C ASN A 290 17.49 -12.96 19.83
N LYS A 291 16.91 -14.10 20.21
CA LYS A 291 15.68 -14.14 21.04
C LYS A 291 15.99 -14.11 22.54
N THR A 292 17.27 -14.08 22.92
CA THR A 292 17.68 -14.03 24.32
C THR A 292 18.13 -12.63 24.70
N LEU A 293 17.90 -12.28 25.97
CA LEU A 293 18.39 -11.06 26.58
C LEU A 293 19.92 -11.08 26.68
N SER A 294 20.56 -9.92 26.56
CA SER A 294 21.99 -9.76 26.82
C SER A 294 22.23 -8.59 27.77
N TYR A 295 23.34 -8.60 28.49
CA TYR A 295 23.61 -7.65 29.56
C TYR A 295 25.08 -7.24 29.56
N SER A 296 25.36 -6.07 30.11
CA SER A 296 26.68 -5.44 30.00
C SER A 296 27.79 -6.15 30.77
N ASN A 297 27.48 -6.72 31.94
CA ASN A 297 28.46 -7.37 32.81
C ASN A 297 27.78 -8.41 33.72
N ASN A 298 28.58 -9.32 34.29
CA ASN A 298 28.13 -10.40 35.16
C ASN A 298 27.54 -9.94 36.50
N LYS A 299 27.59 -8.63 36.80
CA LYS A 299 27.00 -7.99 37.99
C LYS A 299 25.54 -7.55 37.79
N ILE A 300 25.01 -7.71 36.57
CA ILE A 300 23.57 -7.58 36.28
C ILE A 300 22.96 -8.97 36.36
N LEU A 301 22.11 -9.19 37.35
CA LEU A 301 21.43 -10.45 37.58
C LEU A 301 19.97 -10.34 37.13
N ILE A 302 19.58 -11.16 36.16
CA ILE A 302 18.20 -11.28 35.70
C ILE A 302 17.55 -12.44 36.44
N LYS A 303 16.55 -12.14 37.28
CA LYS A 303 15.84 -13.15 38.10
C LYS A 303 14.67 -13.76 37.35
N ALA A 304 13.97 -12.95 36.58
CA ALA A 304 12.85 -13.37 35.75
C ALA A 304 12.76 -12.51 34.49
N PHE A 305 12.28 -13.13 33.42
CA PHE A 305 12.02 -12.49 32.14
C PHE A 305 10.70 -13.02 31.60
N SER A 306 9.81 -12.10 31.23
CA SER A 306 8.53 -12.42 30.60
C SER A 306 8.30 -11.47 29.44
N GLN A 307 7.90 -12.00 28.30
CA GLN A 307 7.58 -11.22 27.11
C GLN A 307 6.20 -11.62 26.60
N LYS A 308 5.31 -10.64 26.50
CA LYS A 308 4.00 -10.77 25.89
C LYS A 308 3.89 -9.75 24.74
N TYR A 309 4.16 -10.23 23.53
CA TYR A 309 4.28 -9.37 22.34
C TYR A 309 5.36 -8.29 22.52
N ASN A 310 4.95 -7.02 22.55
CA ASN A 310 5.82 -5.85 22.68
C ASN A 310 5.92 -5.35 24.14
N GLU A 311 5.20 -5.98 25.07
CA GLU A 311 5.32 -5.68 26.49
C GLU A 311 6.26 -6.69 27.14
N ILE A 312 7.29 -6.19 27.82
CA ILE A 312 8.35 -7.01 28.40
C ILE A 312 8.55 -6.62 29.85
N THR A 313 8.57 -7.62 30.72
CA THR A 313 8.82 -7.45 32.14
C THR A 313 10.11 -8.17 32.52
N VAL A 314 11.03 -7.45 33.18
CA VAL A 314 12.35 -7.96 33.56
C VAL A 314 12.58 -7.68 35.05
N ASP A 315 12.79 -8.74 35.82
CA ASP A 315 13.25 -8.63 37.20
C ASP A 315 14.77 -8.57 37.19
N VAL A 316 15.33 -7.44 37.58
CA VAL A 316 16.77 -7.17 37.46
C VAL A 316 17.34 -6.62 38.77
N GLU A 317 18.56 -7.05 39.06
CA GLU A 317 19.38 -6.55 40.15
C GLU A 317 20.75 -6.14 39.59
N ASN A 318 21.13 -4.88 39.79
CA ASN A 318 22.46 -4.37 39.49
C ASN A 318 23.26 -4.26 40.80
N THR A 319 24.18 -5.20 41.01
CA THR A 319 25.04 -5.21 42.21
C THR A 319 26.31 -4.36 42.03
N ASP A 320 26.43 -3.62 40.94
CA ASP A 320 27.59 -2.76 40.68
C ASP A 320 27.40 -1.34 41.21
N SER A 321 28.53 -0.68 41.47
CA SER A 321 28.58 0.75 41.84
C SER A 321 28.42 1.68 40.62
N GLU A 322 28.39 1.12 39.41
CA GLU A 322 28.25 1.83 38.15
C GLU A 322 26.96 1.43 37.42
N ASN A 323 26.55 2.26 36.46
CA ASN A 323 25.38 1.98 35.64
C ASN A 323 25.68 0.82 34.68
N GLY A 324 24.76 -0.13 34.64
CA GLY A 324 24.75 -1.24 33.71
C GLY A 324 23.78 -1.03 32.55
N PHE A 325 23.70 -2.01 31.64
CA PHE A 325 22.61 -2.04 30.65
C PHE A 325 22.13 -3.47 30.38
N ILE A 326 20.87 -3.56 29.96
CA ILE A 326 20.27 -4.76 29.40
C ILE A 326 19.82 -4.48 27.97
N ASP A 327 20.12 -5.40 27.06
CA ASP A 327 19.71 -5.42 25.66
C ASP A 327 18.63 -6.50 25.52
N VAL A 328 17.41 -6.05 25.26
CA VAL A 328 16.18 -6.85 25.24
C VAL A 328 15.91 -7.30 23.81
N PRO A 329 15.44 -8.54 23.55
CA PRO A 329 15.21 -9.07 22.20
C PRO A 329 13.97 -8.46 21.50
N LEU A 330 13.96 -7.13 21.38
CA LEU A 330 12.93 -6.30 20.77
C LEU A 330 13.62 -5.20 19.97
N ILE A 331 13.26 -5.00 18.70
CA ILE A 331 13.84 -3.91 17.89
C ILE A 331 13.41 -2.56 18.47
N TYR A 332 14.36 -1.65 18.62
CA TYR A 332 14.09 -0.32 19.17
C TYR A 332 13.45 0.59 18.12
N TYR A 333 12.34 1.20 18.52
CA TYR A 333 11.64 2.26 17.80
C TYR A 333 11.34 3.41 18.77
N LYS A 334 11.22 4.64 18.28
CA LYS A 334 10.79 5.77 19.12
C LYS A 334 9.42 5.48 19.72
N GLY A 335 9.26 5.77 21.01
CA GLY A 335 8.02 5.55 21.76
C GLY A 335 8.09 4.40 22.75
N TYR A 336 9.08 3.51 22.63
CA TYR A 336 9.35 2.54 23.70
C TYR A 336 9.91 3.24 24.94
N LYS A 337 9.36 2.87 26.10
CA LYS A 337 9.78 3.33 27.42
C LYS A 337 10.05 2.15 28.34
N ALA A 338 10.84 2.42 29.37
CA ALA A 338 11.15 1.51 30.45
C ALA A 338 10.82 2.18 31.78
N VAL A 339 10.02 1.54 32.63
CA VAL A 339 9.63 2.10 33.94
C VAL A 339 9.80 1.09 35.06
N ASP A 340 10.17 1.57 36.24
CA ASP A 340 10.09 0.78 37.46
C ASP A 340 8.61 0.60 37.83
N THR A 341 8.17 -0.65 37.95
CA THR A 341 6.79 -0.99 38.32
C THR A 341 6.38 -0.49 39.71
N SER A 342 7.33 -0.32 40.62
CA SER A 342 7.08 0.05 42.01
C SER A 342 7.16 1.57 42.24
N LEU A 343 8.18 2.22 41.68
CA LEU A 343 8.45 3.65 41.87
C LEU A 343 7.94 4.53 40.73
N GLY A 344 7.59 3.95 39.58
CA GLY A 344 7.18 4.68 38.37
C GLY A 344 8.31 5.51 37.74
N LYS A 345 9.56 5.27 38.13
CA LYS A 345 10.72 6.02 37.60
C LYS A 345 11.05 5.51 36.20
N GLU A 346 11.15 6.43 35.24
CA GLU A 346 11.57 6.11 33.87
C GLU A 346 13.09 5.83 33.81
N PHE A 347 13.47 4.82 33.03
CA PHE A 347 14.85 4.50 32.69
C PHE A 347 15.22 5.06 31.31
N GLU A 348 16.50 5.35 31.11
CA GLU A 348 17.02 5.74 29.80
C GLU A 348 16.99 4.54 28.84
N THR A 349 16.43 4.74 27.66
CA THR A 349 16.31 3.73 26.59
C THR A 349 16.97 4.20 25.30
N GLY A 350 17.48 3.27 24.50
CA GLY A 350 18.10 3.60 23.22
C GLY A 350 18.42 2.39 22.36
N TYR A 351 19.19 2.63 21.30
CA TYR A 351 19.70 1.58 20.41
C TYR A 351 20.84 0.81 21.10
N GLY A 352 20.59 -0.50 21.31
CA GLY A 352 21.57 -1.47 21.75
C GLY A 352 22.29 -2.16 20.60
N LYS A 353 22.87 -3.32 20.87
CA LYS A 353 23.56 -4.11 19.85
C LYS A 353 22.57 -4.56 18.76
N ASN A 354 22.91 -4.35 17.49
CA ASN A 354 22.05 -4.73 16.36
C ASN A 354 20.65 -4.07 16.42
N ASN A 355 20.57 -2.83 16.91
CA ASN A 355 19.37 -2.01 17.03
C ASN A 355 18.24 -2.57 17.92
N VAL A 356 18.56 -3.52 18.79
CA VAL A 356 17.62 -3.96 19.83
C VAL A 356 17.47 -2.90 20.92
N MET A 357 16.39 -2.95 21.68
CA MET A 357 16.13 -2.02 22.77
C MET A 357 17.13 -2.22 23.90
N ARG A 358 17.90 -1.16 24.19
CA ARG A 358 18.77 -1.07 25.36
C ARG A 358 18.07 -0.29 26.46
N VAL A 359 18.22 -0.75 27.69
CA VAL A 359 17.76 -0.06 28.91
C VAL A 359 18.95 0.12 29.84
N ILE A 360 19.18 1.35 30.31
CA ILE A 360 20.24 1.65 31.28
C ILE A 360 19.74 1.35 32.68
N ILE A 361 20.46 0.48 33.40
CA ILE A 361 20.15 0.07 34.77
C ILE A 361 21.05 0.85 35.74
N PRO A 362 20.49 1.71 36.63
CA PRO A 362 21.26 2.46 37.59
C PRO A 362 22.06 1.57 38.55
N ALA A 363 23.17 2.09 39.08
CA ALA A 363 23.93 1.45 40.15
C ALA A 363 23.03 1.10 41.36
N ASN A 364 23.25 -0.06 41.96
CA ASN A 364 22.51 -0.58 43.12
C ASN A 364 20.97 -0.67 42.94
N TYR A 365 20.49 -0.76 41.69
CA TYR A 365 19.06 -0.95 41.42
C TYR A 365 18.63 -2.39 41.68
N LEU A 366 17.49 -2.59 42.34
CA LEU A 366 16.83 -3.87 42.51
C LEU A 366 15.33 -3.67 42.33
N GLY A 367 14.75 -4.34 41.35
CA GLY A 367 13.31 -4.25 41.10
C GLY A 367 12.89 -4.83 39.77
N THR A 368 11.64 -4.57 39.43
CA THR A 368 10.99 -5.06 38.21
C THR A 368 10.78 -3.91 37.24
N ILE A 369 11.35 -4.05 36.04
CA ILE A 369 11.25 -3.07 34.96
C ILE A 369 10.17 -3.55 34.00
N ASN A 370 9.20 -2.68 33.71
CA ASN A 370 8.24 -2.87 32.64
C ASN A 370 8.62 -2.05 31.41
N LEU A 371 8.63 -2.70 30.26
CA LEU A 371 8.96 -2.14 28.95
C LEU A 371 7.69 -2.16 28.12
N TYR A 372 7.29 -0.99 27.64
CA TYR A 372 6.06 -0.85 26.86
C TYR A 372 6.20 0.27 25.85
N PHE A 373 5.28 0.31 24.89
CA PHE A 373 5.20 1.36 23.90
C PHE A 373 4.20 2.42 24.35
N GLU A 374 4.61 3.69 24.34
CA GLU A 374 3.75 4.84 24.63
C GLU A 374 3.55 5.69 23.38
N GLU A 375 2.29 5.87 22.96
CA GLU A 375 1.98 6.70 21.81
C GLU A 375 2.17 8.19 22.10
N GLN A 376 2.57 8.93 21.08
CA GLN A 376 2.74 10.37 21.19
C GLN A 376 1.37 11.08 21.32
N TRP A 377 1.30 12.14 22.13
CA TRP A 377 0.05 12.87 22.38
C TRP A 377 -0.61 13.41 21.10
N TYR A 378 0.20 13.80 20.09
CA TYR A 378 -0.32 14.31 18.82
C TYR A 378 -0.88 13.20 17.92
N TRP A 379 -0.52 11.93 18.14
CA TRP A 379 -1.19 10.79 17.49
C TRP A 379 -2.62 10.66 18.02
N ARG A 380 -2.81 10.80 19.34
CA ARG A 380 -4.14 10.84 19.96
C ARG A 380 -4.97 12.02 19.46
N MET A 381 -4.36 13.20 19.30
CA MET A 381 -5.03 14.34 18.67
C MET A 381 -5.48 14.03 17.23
N ALA A 382 -4.64 13.37 16.43
CA ALA A 382 -4.96 12.98 15.06
C ALA A 382 -6.12 11.96 14.99
N GLU A 383 -6.20 11.03 15.94
CA GLU A 383 -7.34 10.12 16.13
C GLU A 383 -8.64 10.90 16.39
N PHE A 384 -8.61 11.84 17.34
CA PHE A 384 -9.78 12.68 17.65
C PHE A 384 -10.26 13.46 16.42
N ILE A 385 -9.36 14.09 15.67
CA ILE A 385 -9.72 14.83 14.45
C ILE A 385 -10.35 13.90 13.41
N SER A 386 -9.80 12.70 13.24
CA SER A 386 -10.30 11.73 12.26
C SER A 386 -11.70 11.25 12.60
N VAL A 387 -11.93 10.88 13.87
CA VAL A 387 -13.24 10.46 14.38
C VAL A 387 -14.25 11.60 14.29
N PHE A 388 -13.87 12.81 14.71
CA PHE A 388 -14.74 13.98 14.64
C PHE A 388 -15.15 14.31 13.21
N THR A 389 -14.21 14.23 12.27
CA THR A 389 -14.48 14.41 10.83
C THR A 389 -15.47 13.36 10.32
N LEU A 390 -15.28 12.09 10.69
CA LEU A 390 -16.19 11.01 10.31
C LEU A 390 -17.61 11.27 10.85
N LEU A 391 -17.74 11.67 12.12
CA LEU A 391 -19.03 11.99 12.75
C LEU A 391 -19.74 13.15 12.05
N ILE A 392 -19.03 14.21 11.68
CA ILE A 392 -19.60 15.33 10.90
C ILE A 392 -20.16 14.83 9.57
N ILE A 393 -19.42 13.99 8.86
CA ILE A 393 -19.84 13.46 7.55
C ILE A 393 -21.08 12.58 7.69
N VAL A 394 -21.08 11.66 8.66
CA VAL A 394 -22.21 10.77 8.93
C VAL A 394 -23.46 11.56 9.35
N SER A 395 -23.28 12.59 10.19
CA SER A 395 -24.36 13.49 10.62
C SER A 395 -24.92 14.28 9.43
N TYR A 396 -24.06 14.86 8.59
CA TYR A 396 -24.44 15.60 7.40
C TYR A 396 -25.23 14.73 6.40
N ILE A 397 -24.78 13.50 6.16
CA ILE A 397 -25.47 12.55 5.28
C ILE A 397 -26.84 12.17 5.86
N SER A 398 -26.91 11.89 7.17
CA SER A 398 -28.14 11.54 7.88
C SER A 398 -29.17 12.68 7.85
N PHE A 399 -28.71 13.92 8.07
CA PHE A 399 -29.54 15.11 8.02
C PHE A 399 -30.14 15.35 6.62
N ILE A 400 -29.34 15.20 5.56
CA ILE A 400 -29.83 15.30 4.17
C ILE A 400 -30.85 14.21 3.85
N LYS A 401 -30.65 12.99 4.37
CA LYS A 401 -31.57 11.87 4.14
C LYS A 401 -32.91 12.10 4.84
N CYS A 402 -32.92 12.63 6.06
CA CYS A 402 -34.14 12.97 6.80
C CYS A 402 -34.95 14.06 6.08
N ARG A 403 -34.28 15.10 5.55
CA ARG A 403 -34.92 16.21 4.83
C ARG A 403 -35.47 15.85 3.43
N ARG A 404 -35.30 14.61 2.99
CA ARG A 404 -35.91 14.05 1.77
C ARG A 404 -37.14 13.18 2.05
N ILE A 405 -37.36 12.83 3.31
CA ILE A 405 -38.47 11.98 3.76
C ILE A 405 -39.65 12.85 4.25
N PHE A 406 -39.37 14.08 4.67
CA PHE A 406 -40.33 15.18 4.83
C PHE A 406 -40.27 16.08 3.59
#